data_AF-A0AAW7WEK3-F1
#
_entry.id   AF-A0AAW7WEK3-F1
#
_cell.length_a   1.000
_cell.length_b   1.000
_cell.length_c   1.000
_cell.angle_alpha   90.00
_cell.angle_beta   90.00
_cell.angle_gamma   90.00
#
_symmetry.space_group_name_H-M   'P 1'
#
loop_
_entity.id
_entity.type
_entity.pdbx_description
1 polymer ?
#
loop_
_entity_poly.entity_id
_entity_poly.type
_entity_poly.pdbx_seq_one_letter_code
_entity_poly.pdbx_strand_id
1 'polypeptide(L)'
;MIVQLDRIEQALQAPVMDAVIALSERVQTLEDNPQGRIYTAYRAIDQTLSLGYSSNIDAISEQLRERDFVVLASRRGTRREQRLLLLTLKEIGIASSYSENCFNASPNTVSHLRHLGWPLGNLKRFANGTKTRKRFNPGR
;
A
#
# COMPACT_ATOMS: atom_id res chain seq x y z
N MET A 1 -4.98 12.93 -43.39
CA MET A 1 -4.82 11.78 -42.48
C MET A 1 -3.38 11.56 -42.04
N ILE A 2 -2.38 11.54 -42.93
CA ILE A 2 -0.95 11.30 -42.56
C ILE A 2 -0.45 12.32 -41.52
N VAL A 3 -0.71 13.62 -41.72
CA VAL A 3 -0.31 14.72 -40.80
C VAL A 3 -0.91 14.59 -39.38
N GLN A 4 -2.02 13.87 -39.21
CA GLN A 4 -2.61 13.66 -37.88
C GLN A 4 -1.92 12.52 -37.11
N LEU A 5 -1.42 11.49 -37.81
CA LEU A 5 -0.75 10.37 -37.18
C LEU A 5 0.61 10.81 -36.62
N ASP A 6 1.41 11.54 -37.41
CA ASP A 6 2.73 12.04 -36.98
C ASP A 6 2.63 12.93 -35.73
N ARG A 7 1.58 13.74 -35.61
CA ARG A 7 1.32 14.57 -34.42
C ARG A 7 0.94 13.74 -33.20
N ILE A 8 0.20 12.65 -33.39
CA ILE A 8 -0.14 11.72 -32.31
C ILE A 8 1.13 11.00 -31.86
N GLU A 9 1.95 10.50 -32.77
CA GLU A 9 3.22 9.84 -32.44
C GLU A 9 4.16 10.76 -31.67
N GLN A 10 4.31 12.01 -32.14
CA GLN A 10 5.15 13.01 -31.45
C GLN A 10 4.61 13.35 -30.06
N ALA A 11 3.29 13.46 -29.89
CA ALA A 11 2.67 13.71 -28.58
C ALA A 11 2.79 12.51 -27.64
N LEU A 12 2.81 11.28 -28.16
CA LEU A 12 2.98 10.05 -27.38
C LEU A 12 4.43 9.78 -27.00
N GLN A 13 5.40 10.33 -27.73
CA GLN A 13 6.82 10.07 -27.49
C GLN A 13 7.24 10.42 -26.06
N ALA A 14 6.88 11.62 -25.57
CA ALA A 14 7.21 12.05 -24.20
C ALA A 14 6.60 11.15 -23.12
N PRO A 15 5.27 10.91 -23.06
CA PRO A 15 4.68 10.07 -22.01
C PRO A 15 5.13 8.60 -22.09
N VAL A 16 5.43 8.09 -23.28
CA VAL A 16 5.99 6.74 -23.44
C VAL A 16 7.41 6.67 -22.89
N MET A 17 8.27 7.65 -23.20
CA MET A 17 9.63 7.71 -22.67
C MET A 17 9.62 7.82 -21.15
N ASP A 18 8.78 8.66 -20.57
CA ASP A 18 8.64 8.80 -19.12
C ASP A 18 8.23 7.47 -18.46
N ALA A 19 7.30 6.73 -19.07
CA ALA A 19 6.89 5.42 -18.58
C ALA A 19 8.04 4.39 -18.63
N VAL A 20 8.82 4.38 -19.72
CA VAL A 20 9.98 3.49 -19.90
C VAL A 20 11.09 3.82 -18.89
N ILE A 21 11.36 5.11 -18.67
CA ILE A 21 12.33 5.59 -17.67
C ILE A 21 11.89 5.12 -16.28
N ALA A 22 10.63 5.38 -15.90
CA ALA A 22 10.10 5.00 -14.60
C ALA A 22 10.17 3.48 -14.36
N LEU A 23 9.88 2.67 -15.39
CA LEU A 23 10.00 1.22 -15.31
C LEU A 23 11.47 0.78 -15.15
N SER A 24 12.37 1.37 -15.91
CA SER A 24 13.80 1.03 -15.88
C SER A 24 14.43 1.39 -14.54
N GLU A 25 14.18 2.60 -14.03
CA GLU A 25 14.62 3.04 -12.70
C GLU A 25 14.10 2.11 -11.60
N ARG A 26 12.84 1.69 -11.71
CA ARG A 26 12.23 0.75 -10.76
C ARG A 26 12.96 -0.58 -10.76
N VAL A 27 13.28 -1.13 -11.93
CA VAL A 27 14.01 -2.41 -12.05
C VAL A 27 15.41 -2.27 -11.43
N GLN A 28 16.17 -1.25 -11.81
CA GLN A 28 17.51 -0.99 -11.27
C GLN A 28 17.49 -0.85 -9.74
N THR A 29 16.58 -0.02 -9.21
CA THR A 29 16.45 0.18 -7.76
C THR A 29 16.15 -1.13 -7.02
N LEU A 30 15.35 -1.99 -7.64
CA LEU A 30 15.02 -3.30 -7.08
C LEU A 30 16.17 -4.29 -7.19
N GLU A 31 16.99 -4.23 -8.23
CA GLU A 31 18.23 -5.01 -8.36
C GLU A 31 19.25 -4.60 -7.28
N ASP A 32 19.41 -3.30 -7.06
CA ASP A 32 20.28 -2.76 -6.00
C ASP A 32 19.77 -3.11 -4.59
N ASN A 33 18.44 -3.21 -4.42
CA ASN A 33 17.80 -3.52 -3.14
C ASN A 33 16.85 -4.72 -3.28
N PRO A 34 17.38 -5.96 -3.38
CA PRO A 34 16.57 -7.15 -3.65
C PRO A 34 15.58 -7.47 -2.52
N GLN A 35 15.90 -7.07 -1.28
CA GLN A 35 15.04 -7.25 -0.12
C GLN A 35 14.04 -6.10 0.10
N GLY A 36 14.09 -5.05 -0.72
CA GLY A 36 13.17 -3.92 -0.68
C GLY A 36 11.72 -4.36 -0.85
N ARG A 37 10.93 -4.18 0.20
CA ARG A 37 9.53 -4.58 0.25
C ARG A 37 8.66 -3.43 0.68
N ILE A 38 7.54 -3.26 -0.02
CA ILE A 38 6.41 -2.51 0.50
C ILE A 38 5.47 -3.46 1.25
N TYR A 39 4.78 -2.94 2.25
CA TYR A 39 3.91 -3.76 3.10
C TYR A 39 2.67 -3.00 3.56
N THR A 40 1.67 -3.78 3.96
CA THR A 40 0.53 -3.32 4.76
C THR A 40 0.51 -4.11 6.05
N ALA A 41 0.46 -3.40 7.17
CA ALA A 41 0.18 -3.96 8.48
C ALA A 41 -1.17 -3.44 9.00
N TYR A 42 -1.81 -4.21 9.87
CA TYR A 42 -3.12 -3.90 10.42
C TYR A 42 -3.11 -4.05 11.93
N ARG A 43 -3.71 -3.09 12.61
CA ARG A 43 -3.98 -3.13 14.04
C ARG A 43 -5.48 -3.27 14.24
N ALA A 44 -5.88 -4.31 14.97
CA ALA A 44 -7.29 -4.64 15.15
C ALA A 44 -8.00 -3.74 16.18
N ILE A 45 -7.26 -3.20 17.15
CA ILE A 45 -7.81 -2.44 18.29
C ILE A 45 -8.54 -1.18 17.82
N ASP A 46 -7.97 -0.47 16.85
CA ASP A 46 -8.45 0.82 16.32
C ASP A 46 -8.76 0.76 14.82
N GLN A 47 -8.65 -0.42 14.19
CA GLN A 47 -8.81 -0.63 12.75
C GLN A 47 -7.85 0.22 11.91
N THR A 48 -6.62 0.40 12.36
CA THR A 48 -5.60 1.17 11.64
C THR A 48 -4.78 0.29 10.68
N LEU A 49 -4.56 0.78 9.46
CA LEU A 49 -3.59 0.27 8.50
C LEU A 49 -2.30 1.06 8.58
N SER A 50 -1.16 0.38 8.62
CA SER A 50 0.16 0.98 8.42
C SER A 50 0.70 0.58 7.06
N LEU A 51 1.03 1.57 6.22
CA LEU A 51 1.53 1.40 4.86
C LEU A 51 2.99 1.84 4.80
N GLY A 52 3.89 0.92 4.46
CA GLY A 52 5.32 1.20 4.60
C GLY A 52 6.21 0.52 3.57
N TYR A 53 7.48 0.90 3.64
CA TYR A 53 8.59 0.29 2.93
C TYR A 53 9.63 -0.17 3.96
N SER A 54 10.21 -1.34 3.76
CA SER A 54 11.36 -1.82 4.52
C SER A 54 12.29 -2.64 3.62
N SER A 55 13.60 -2.51 3.85
CA SER A 55 14.61 -3.41 3.30
C SER A 55 14.76 -4.70 4.12
N ASN A 56 14.19 -4.76 5.32
CA ASN A 56 14.16 -5.94 6.18
C ASN A 56 12.75 -6.11 6.76
N ILE A 57 11.97 -7.01 6.16
CA ILE A 57 10.56 -7.21 6.54
C ILE A 57 10.43 -7.89 7.92
N ASP A 58 11.41 -8.71 8.31
CA ASP A 58 11.36 -9.45 9.57
C ASP A 58 11.58 -8.49 10.74
N ALA A 59 12.60 -7.64 10.66
CA ALA A 59 12.88 -6.63 11.68
C ALA A 59 11.72 -5.64 11.87
N ILE A 60 11.12 -5.14 10.78
CA ILE A 60 9.96 -4.23 10.90
C ILE A 60 8.73 -4.97 11.43
N SER A 61 8.56 -6.27 11.14
CA SER A 61 7.44 -7.07 11.66
C SER A 61 7.48 -7.22 13.19
N GLU A 62 8.68 -7.28 13.78
CA GLU A 62 8.87 -7.33 15.23
C GLU A 62 8.53 -5.99 15.87
N GLN A 63 9.06 -4.89 15.34
CA GLN A 63 8.73 -3.53 15.80
C GLN A 63 7.24 -3.19 15.69
N LEU A 64 6.58 -3.69 14.63
CA LEU A 64 5.15 -3.54 14.45
C LEU A 64 4.36 -4.37 15.47
N ARG A 65 4.82 -5.57 15.82
CA ARG A 65 4.19 -6.44 16.83
C ARG A 65 4.22 -5.83 18.23
N GLU A 66 5.28 -5.13 18.60
CA GLU A 66 5.33 -4.35 19.87
C GLU A 66 4.23 -3.28 19.96
N ARG A 67 3.68 -2.89 18.80
CA ARG A 67 2.62 -1.91 18.66
C ARG A 67 1.29 -2.55 18.24
N ASP A 68 1.08 -3.84 18.45
CA ASP A 68 -0.14 -4.59 18.08
C ASP A 68 -0.48 -4.57 16.57
N PHE A 69 0.49 -4.24 15.72
CA PHE A 69 0.33 -4.35 14.26
C PHE A 69 0.75 -5.74 13.79
N VAL A 70 -0.04 -6.29 12.88
CA VAL A 70 0.25 -7.56 12.18
C VAL A 70 0.42 -7.26 10.69
N VAL A 71 1.55 -7.67 10.12
CA VAL A 71 1.78 -7.56 8.67
C VAL A 71 0.80 -8.47 7.94
N LEU A 72 -0.04 -7.89 7.08
CA LEU A 72 -1.07 -8.60 6.32
C LEU A 72 -0.55 -9.11 4.98
N ALA A 73 0.26 -8.29 4.33
CA ALA A 73 0.89 -8.61 3.06
C ALA A 73 2.13 -7.76 2.85
N SER A 74 3.05 -8.30 2.08
CA SER A 74 4.18 -7.58 1.54
C SER A 74 4.44 -8.02 0.11
N ARG A 75 5.04 -7.15 -0.69
CA ARG A 75 5.58 -7.48 -2.01
C ARG A 75 6.86 -6.72 -2.26
N ARG A 76 7.67 -7.21 -3.19
CA ARG A 76 8.84 -6.46 -3.68
C ARG A 76 8.38 -5.12 -4.24
N GLY A 77 9.05 -4.05 -3.82
CA GLY A 77 8.68 -2.68 -4.17
C GLY A 77 9.70 -1.69 -3.63
N THR A 78 9.66 -0.47 -4.14
CA THR A 78 10.64 0.56 -3.80
C THR A 78 10.08 1.56 -2.79
N ARG A 79 10.97 2.32 -2.13
CA ARG A 79 10.57 3.44 -1.29
C ARG A 79 9.79 4.51 -2.09
N ARG A 80 10.12 4.67 -3.38
CA ARG A 80 9.41 5.59 -4.28
C ARG A 80 7.95 5.18 -4.46
N GLU A 81 7.66 3.89 -4.64
CA GLU A 81 6.28 3.39 -4.71
C GLU A 81 5.48 3.75 -3.45
N GLN A 82 6.07 3.55 -2.27
CA GLN A 82 5.43 3.94 -1.00
C GLN A 82 5.18 5.45 -0.92
N ARG A 83 6.15 6.27 -1.29
CA ARG A 83 6.00 7.73 -1.29
C ARG A 83 4.91 8.20 -2.26
N LEU A 84 4.88 7.65 -3.48
CA LEU A 84 3.85 7.96 -4.48
C LEU A 84 2.46 7.60 -3.96
N LEU A 85 2.31 6.42 -3.34
CA LEU A 85 1.05 6.03 -2.72
C LEU A 85 0.58 7.07 -1.70
N LEU A 86 1.43 7.46 -0.75
CA LEU A 86 1.05 8.42 0.29
C LEU A 86 0.64 9.78 -0.29
N LEU A 87 1.34 10.25 -1.32
CA LEU A 87 1.00 11.48 -2.03
C LEU A 87 -0.37 11.35 -2.70
N THR A 88 -0.61 10.27 -3.44
CA THR A 88 -1.89 10.02 -4.10
C THR A 88 -3.03 9.93 -3.08
N LEU A 89 -2.85 9.23 -1.96
CA LEU A 89 -3.86 9.14 -0.90
C LEU A 89 -4.19 10.53 -0.32
N LYS A 90 -3.19 11.37 -0.12
CA LYS A 90 -3.37 12.75 0.34
C LYS A 90 -4.13 13.59 -0.68
N GLU A 91 -3.81 13.48 -1.96
CA GLU A 91 -4.46 14.22 -3.05
C GLU A 91 -5.93 13.83 -3.22
N ILE A 92 -6.29 12.56 -3.02
CA ILE A 92 -7.68 12.10 -3.06
C ILE A 92 -8.44 12.31 -1.74
N GLY A 93 -7.84 13.01 -0.77
CA GLY A 93 -8.49 13.39 0.49
C GLY A 93 -8.56 12.29 1.55
N ILE A 94 -7.77 11.21 1.42
CA ILE A 94 -7.65 10.20 2.47
C ILE A 94 -6.63 10.71 3.51
N ALA A 95 -7.15 11.13 4.66
CA ALA A 95 -6.34 11.63 5.76
C ALA A 95 -5.60 10.51 6.49
N SER A 96 -4.34 10.78 6.85
CA SER A 96 -3.61 9.98 7.81
C SER A 96 -4.22 10.14 9.21
N SER A 97 -4.15 9.08 10.02
CA SER A 97 -4.60 9.08 11.41
C SER A 97 -3.50 9.61 12.34
N TYR A 98 -2.78 8.75 13.05
CA TYR A 98 -1.78 9.15 14.05
C TYR A 98 -0.39 9.46 13.47
N SER A 99 -0.07 8.92 12.31
CA SER A 99 1.22 9.13 11.63
C SER A 99 1.00 9.15 10.12
N GLU A 100 1.94 9.73 9.38
CA GLU A 100 1.87 9.87 7.91
C GLU A 100 1.65 8.54 7.17
N ASN A 101 1.99 7.42 7.80
CA ASN A 101 1.89 6.08 7.25
C ASN A 101 0.65 5.31 7.74
N CYS A 102 -0.13 5.88 8.65
CA CYS A 102 -1.25 5.22 9.30
C CYS A 102 -2.58 5.75 8.78
N PHE A 103 -3.48 4.86 8.39
CA PHE A 103 -4.78 5.19 7.80
C PHE A 103 -5.89 4.35 8.43
N ASN A 104 -7.10 4.88 8.50
CA ASN A 104 -8.25 4.08 8.91
C ASN A 104 -8.55 2.99 7.86
N ALA A 105 -8.80 1.75 8.28
CA ALA A 105 -9.20 0.62 7.44
C ALA A 105 -10.65 0.73 6.92
N SER A 106 -11.07 1.93 6.53
CA SER A 106 -12.39 2.18 5.97
C SER A 106 -12.57 1.46 4.63
N PRO A 107 -13.80 1.07 4.24
CA PRO A 107 -14.06 0.47 2.93
C PRO A 107 -13.57 1.33 1.77
N ASN A 108 -13.62 2.66 1.91
CA ASN A 108 -13.14 3.60 0.91
C ASN A 108 -11.61 3.52 0.76
N THR A 109 -10.87 3.61 1.86
CA THR A 109 -9.41 3.47 1.88
C THR A 109 -8.96 2.15 1.26
N VAL A 110 -9.59 1.05 1.67
CA VAL A 110 -9.28 -0.30 1.17
C VAL A 110 -9.58 -0.43 -0.33
N SER A 111 -10.66 0.20 -0.81
CA SER A 111 -11.00 0.24 -2.23
C SER A 111 -9.93 0.98 -3.04
N HIS A 112 -9.55 2.18 -2.64
CA HIS A 112 -8.49 2.96 -3.32
C HIS A 112 -7.16 2.21 -3.34
N LEU A 113 -6.74 1.64 -2.21
CA LEU A 113 -5.51 0.85 -2.14
C LEU A 113 -5.53 -0.36 -3.09
N ARG A 114 -6.70 -0.99 -3.28
CA ARG A 114 -6.85 -2.09 -4.23
C ARG A 114 -6.73 -1.61 -5.68
N HIS A 115 -7.35 -0.49 -6.02
CA HIS A 115 -7.24 0.10 -7.36
C HIS A 115 -5.82 0.53 -7.70
N LEU A 116 -5.06 1.01 -6.70
CA LEU A 116 -3.65 1.38 -6.83
C LEU A 116 -2.68 0.18 -6.82
N GLY A 117 -3.19 -1.07 -6.76
CA GLY A 117 -2.35 -2.27 -6.76
C GLY A 117 -1.48 -2.43 -5.50
N TRP A 118 -1.89 -1.86 -4.38
CA TRP A 118 -1.17 -1.94 -3.12
C TRP A 118 -1.38 -3.32 -2.45
N PRO A 119 -0.34 -3.94 -1.81
CA PRO A 119 -0.45 -5.24 -1.18
C PRO A 119 -1.31 -5.21 0.09
N LEU A 120 -2.59 -5.53 -0.02
CA LEU A 120 -3.53 -5.53 1.10
C LEU A 120 -3.69 -6.87 1.82
N GLY A 121 -3.31 -7.96 1.16
CA GLY A 121 -3.55 -9.31 1.67
C GLY A 121 -5.03 -9.60 1.92
N ASN A 122 -5.31 -10.47 2.89
CA ASN A 122 -6.66 -10.92 3.22
C ASN A 122 -7.31 -10.09 4.35
N LEU A 123 -7.49 -8.79 4.13
CA LEU A 123 -8.17 -7.88 5.08
C LEU A 123 -9.56 -8.39 5.53
N LYS A 124 -10.30 -9.08 4.66
CA LYS A 124 -11.64 -9.62 4.96
C LYS A 124 -11.64 -10.60 6.15
N ARG A 125 -10.54 -11.30 6.41
CA ARG A 125 -10.44 -12.23 7.56
C ARG A 125 -10.36 -11.49 8.89
N PHE A 126 -9.73 -10.32 8.93
CA PHE A 126 -9.48 -9.57 10.16
C PHE A 126 -10.68 -8.70 10.59
N ALA A 127 -11.48 -8.22 9.64
CA ALA A 127 -12.71 -7.47 9.94
C ALA A 127 -13.83 -8.35 10.55
N ASN A 128 -13.80 -9.66 10.29
CA ASN A 128 -14.82 -10.59 10.78
C ASN A 128 -14.47 -11.24 12.13
N GLY A 129 -13.19 -11.19 12.56
CA GLY A 129 -12.74 -11.78 13.83
C GLY A 129 -13.21 -11.02 15.08
N THR A 130 -13.65 -9.78 14.95
CA THR A 130 -14.13 -8.94 16.06
C THR A 130 -15.62 -9.12 16.36
N LYS A 131 -16.39 -9.75 15.47
CA LYS A 131 -17.84 -9.97 15.67
C LYS A 131 -18.18 -11.19 16.54
N THR A 132 -17.20 -12.02 16.92
CA THR A 132 -17.47 -13.31 17.60
C THR A 132 -17.14 -13.35 19.10
N ARG A 133 -16.72 -12.25 19.74
CA ARG A 133 -16.55 -12.18 21.22
C ARG A 133 -17.62 -11.34 21.91
N LYS A 134 -18.89 -11.61 21.63
CA LYS A 134 -20.01 -11.29 22.53
C LYS A 134 -21.10 -12.34 22.36
N ARG A 135 -21.00 -13.44 23.12
CA ARG A 135 -22.10 -14.32 23.53
C ARG A 135 -21.50 -15.48 24.31
N PHE A 136 -21.25 -15.29 25.60
CA PHE A 136 -21.40 -16.34 26.61
C PHE A 136 -21.44 -15.67 27.99
N ASN A 137 -22.63 -15.17 28.33
CA ASN A 137 -23.26 -15.42 29.62
C ASN A 137 -24.77 -15.18 29.44
N PRO A 138 -25.60 -16.14 29.86
CA PRO A 138 -26.28 -15.88 31.12
C PRO A 138 -26.21 -17.10 32.05
N GLY A 139 -25.99 -16.82 33.33
CA GLY A 139 -26.17 -17.78 34.40
C GLY A 139 -27.62 -18.25 34.49
N ARG A 140 -27.77 -19.53 34.87
CA ARG A 140 -28.62 -20.02 35.94
C ARG A 140 -28.13 -21.40 36.33
#